data_AF-A0A2S4PS60-F1
#
_entry.id   AF-A0A2S4PS60-F1
#
_cell.length_a   1.000
_cell.length_b   1.000
_cell.length_c   1.000
_cell.angle_alpha   90.00
_cell.angle_beta   90.00
_cell.angle_gamma   90.00
#
_symmetry.space_group_name_H-M   'P 1'
#
loop_
_entity.id
_entity.type
_entity.pdbx_description
1 polymer ?
#
loop_
_entity_poly.entity_id
_entity_poly.type
_entity_poly.pdbx_seq_one_letter_code
_entity_poly.pdbx_strand_id
1 'polypeptide(L)'
;MDSLLQKELVHIRDTVPIRDMGWTRRSQNDKPYGYIRICGPESKAGKSPSRHGIFGEVVSIQRIRKRDLIVVCTQCHGFHAARTCTRSLKCLNCGMEAHDGSCDRTPKCLNCLGPHCSNDPLCPARPRRLNGVFVRLTGVKLKQIRAAGRKDF
;
A
#
# COMPACT_ATOMS: atom_id res chain seq x y z
N MET A 1 -22.07 4.51 23.75
CA MET A 1 -21.61 3.15 23.36
C MET A 1 -20.12 2.93 23.59
N ASP A 2 -19.26 3.95 23.50
CA ASP A 2 -17.80 3.77 23.65
C ASP A 2 -17.33 3.30 25.03
N SER A 3 -18.07 3.59 26.12
CA SER A 3 -17.66 3.21 27.48
C SER A 3 -17.70 1.70 27.74
N LEU A 4 -18.65 0.97 27.14
CA LEU A 4 -18.78 -0.49 27.27
C LEU A 4 -17.64 -1.20 26.53
N LEU A 5 -17.37 -0.78 25.30
CA LEU A 5 -16.28 -1.32 24.50
C LEU A 5 -14.91 -1.08 25.18
N GLN A 6 -14.73 0.08 25.82
CA GLN A 6 -13.51 0.36 26.58
C GLN A 6 -13.32 -0.57 27.77
N LYS A 7 -14.40 -0.99 28.45
CA LYS A 7 -14.35 -1.95 29.57
C LYS A 7 -13.96 -3.36 29.10
N GLU A 8 -14.53 -3.82 28.00
CA GLU A 8 -14.22 -5.14 27.42
C GLU A 8 -12.74 -5.26 26.99
N LEU A 9 -12.11 -4.12 26.66
CA LEU A 9 -10.75 -4.07 26.12
C LEU A 9 -9.67 -3.70 27.16
N VAL A 10 -10.00 -3.65 28.46
CA VAL A 10 -9.04 -3.32 29.53
C VAL A 10 -7.82 -4.24 29.51
N HIS A 11 -8.02 -5.55 29.39
CA HIS A 11 -6.93 -6.53 29.31
C HIS A 11 -6.01 -6.31 28.09
N ILE A 12 -6.55 -5.77 26.99
CA ILE A 12 -5.74 -5.39 25.83
C ILE A 12 -4.94 -4.12 26.13
N ARG A 13 -5.53 -3.14 26.83
CA ARG A 13 -4.83 -1.90 27.24
C ARG A 13 -3.61 -2.17 28.11
N ASP A 14 -3.71 -3.12 29.02
CA ASP A 14 -2.61 -3.50 29.92
C ASP A 14 -1.41 -4.10 29.16
N THR A 15 -1.70 -4.73 28.01
CA THR A 15 -0.68 -5.36 27.16
C THR A 15 -0.14 -4.40 26.10
N VAL A 16 -1.04 -3.63 25.48
CA VAL A 16 -0.76 -2.68 24.39
C VAL A 16 -1.51 -1.38 24.68
N PRO A 17 -0.80 -0.28 24.97
CA PRO A 17 -1.44 1.01 25.21
C PRO A 17 -2.30 1.42 24.01
N ILE A 18 -3.62 1.48 24.21
CA ILE A 18 -4.56 1.91 23.17
C ILE A 18 -4.53 3.44 23.13
N ARG A 19 -4.03 4.00 22.03
CA ARG A 19 -3.99 5.45 21.79
C ARG A 19 -5.27 5.97 21.17
N ASP A 20 -5.88 5.16 20.31
CA ASP A 20 -7.10 5.50 19.58
C ASP A 20 -7.86 4.23 19.24
N MET A 21 -9.18 4.35 19.14
CA MET A 21 -10.05 3.24 18.79
C MET A 21 -11.34 3.74 18.14
N GLY A 22 -11.80 3.04 17.11
CA GLY A 22 -13.10 3.34 16.52
C GLY A 22 -13.58 2.30 15.52
N TRP A 23 -14.88 2.34 15.23
CA TRP A 23 -15.48 1.56 14.16
C TRP A 23 -14.90 1.93 12.80
N THR A 24 -14.62 0.93 11.97
CA THR A 24 -14.18 1.21 10.60
C THR A 24 -15.33 1.74 9.76
N ARG A 25 -15.03 2.54 8.73
CA ARG A 25 -16.05 2.98 7.74
C ARG A 25 -16.81 1.82 7.11
N ARG A 26 -16.21 0.62 7.02
CA ARG A 26 -16.86 -0.60 6.47
C ARG A 26 -17.97 -1.15 7.37
N SER A 27 -18.06 -0.68 8.61
CA SER A 27 -19.05 -1.08 9.61
C SER A 27 -20.21 -0.10 9.70
N GLN A 28 -20.22 0.92 8.85
CA GLN A 28 -21.36 1.83 8.68
C GLN A 28 -22.31 1.24 7.62
N ASN A 29 -22.89 0.07 7.90
CA ASN A 29 -23.90 -0.60 7.08
C ASN A 29 -24.84 -1.41 7.97
N ASP A 30 -25.95 -1.88 7.42
CA ASP A 30 -26.99 -2.63 8.16
C ASP A 30 -26.61 -4.09 8.46
N LYS A 31 -25.32 -4.42 8.44
CA LYS A 31 -24.86 -5.78 8.74
C LYS A 31 -24.82 -6.01 10.25
N PRO A 32 -25.10 -7.24 10.71
CA PRO A 32 -25.06 -7.58 12.14
C PRO A 32 -23.63 -7.67 12.70
N TYR A 33 -22.61 -7.47 11.86
CA TYR A 33 -21.21 -7.52 12.26
C TYR A 33 -20.45 -6.29 11.76
N GLY A 34 -19.39 -5.94 12.50
CA GLY A 34 -18.51 -4.84 12.16
C GLY A 34 -17.05 -5.12 12.51
N TYR A 35 -16.23 -4.10 12.33
CA TYR A 35 -14.80 -4.13 12.58
C TYR A 35 -14.43 -2.89 13.37
N ILE A 36 -13.68 -3.09 14.45
CA ILE A 36 -13.09 -2.02 15.24
C ILE A 36 -11.61 -1.97 14.90
N ARG A 37 -11.09 -0.76 14.75
CA ARG A 37 -9.65 -0.52 14.66
C ARG A 37 -9.15 -0.08 16.02
N ILE A 38 -8.11 -0.75 16.51
CA ILE A 38 -7.39 -0.41 17.73
C ILE A 38 -5.99 0.08 17.33
N CYS A 39 -5.62 1.28 17.76
CA CYS A 39 -4.34 1.90 17.46
C CYS A 39 -3.46 1.87 18.71
N GLY A 40 -2.24 1.35 18.58
CA GLY A 40 -1.26 1.30 19.67
C GLY A 40 0.18 1.35 19.15
N PRO A 41 1.18 1.38 20.05
CA PRO A 41 2.59 1.41 19.68
C PRO A 41 2.99 0.21 18.83
N GLU A 42 3.69 0.45 17.72
CA GLU A 42 4.15 -0.60 16.82
C GLU A 42 5.08 -1.61 17.53
N SER A 43 5.90 -1.13 18.47
CA SER A 43 6.79 -1.94 19.31
C SER A 43 6.06 -2.94 20.22
N LYS A 44 4.78 -2.70 20.53
CA LYS A 44 3.96 -3.57 21.39
C LYS A 44 2.91 -4.34 20.59
N ALA A 45 2.75 -4.06 19.29
CA ALA A 45 1.75 -4.72 18.44
C ALA A 45 1.95 -6.24 18.29
N GLY A 46 3.17 -6.75 18.53
CA GLY A 46 3.44 -8.20 18.57
C GLY A 46 2.91 -8.90 19.82
N LYS A 47 2.56 -8.14 20.86
CA LYS A 47 2.01 -8.67 22.13
C LYS A 47 0.49 -8.74 22.14
N SER A 48 -0.17 -8.20 21.11
CA SER A 48 -1.63 -8.27 21.01
C SER A 48 -2.08 -9.73 20.87
N PRO A 49 -3.09 -10.17 21.64
CA PRO A 49 -3.62 -11.52 21.49
C PRO A 49 -4.26 -11.69 20.12
N SER A 50 -4.26 -12.91 19.59
CA SER A 50 -4.87 -13.24 18.29
C SER A 50 -6.40 -13.39 18.36
N ARG A 51 -6.93 -13.62 19.57
CA ARG A 51 -8.36 -13.71 19.88
C ARG A 51 -8.63 -13.00 21.20
N HIS A 52 -9.79 -12.38 21.33
CA HIS A 52 -10.20 -11.72 22.56
C HIS A 52 -11.71 -11.82 22.73
N GLY A 53 -12.18 -11.98 23.97
CA GLY A 53 -13.60 -11.95 24.29
C GLY A 53 -14.12 -10.51 24.28
N ILE A 54 -15.15 -10.23 23.51
CA ILE A 54 -15.86 -8.96 23.51
C ILE A 54 -17.36 -9.27 23.50
N PHE A 55 -18.10 -8.74 24.48
CA PHE A 55 -19.56 -8.95 24.60
C PHE A 55 -19.98 -10.43 24.63
N GLY A 56 -19.18 -11.27 25.27
CA GLY A 56 -19.46 -12.72 25.37
C GLY A 56 -19.09 -13.52 24.11
N GLU A 57 -18.60 -12.89 23.05
CA GLU A 57 -18.12 -13.55 21.84
C GLU A 57 -16.60 -13.49 21.72
N VAL A 58 -15.98 -14.60 21.28
CA VAL A 58 -14.55 -14.64 20.98
C VAL A 58 -14.31 -14.12 19.57
N VAL A 59 -13.79 -12.91 19.46
CA VAL A 59 -13.47 -12.28 18.17
C VAL A 59 -12.01 -12.48 17.79
N SER A 60 -11.74 -12.56 16.49
CA SER A 60 -10.37 -12.60 15.98
C SER A 60 -9.77 -11.20 15.92
N ILE A 61 -8.55 -11.05 16.43
CA ILE A 61 -7.76 -9.82 16.32
C ILE A 61 -6.68 -10.03 15.28
N GLN A 62 -6.65 -9.16 14.28
CA GLN A 62 -5.66 -9.21 13.22
C GLN A 62 -4.81 -7.94 13.23
N ARG A 63 -3.50 -8.10 13.38
CA ARG A 63 -2.56 -6.99 13.18
C ARG A 63 -2.67 -6.51 11.74
N ILE A 64 -3.07 -5.26 11.56
CA ILE A 64 -3.03 -4.61 10.26
C ILE A 64 -1.56 -4.43 9.88
N ARG A 65 -1.03 -5.34 9.06
CA ARG A 65 0.32 -5.21 8.52
C ARG A 65 0.34 -4.04 7.54
N LYS A 66 1.27 -3.11 7.74
CA LYS A 66 1.61 -2.13 6.71
C LYS A 66 2.12 -2.93 5.51
N ARG A 67 1.33 -3.01 4.44
CA ARG A 67 1.81 -3.54 3.15
C ARG A 67 2.61 -2.43 2.50
N ASP A 68 3.93 -2.44 2.66
CA ASP A 68 4.80 -1.37 2.16
C ASP A 68 5.13 -1.46 0.67
N LEU A 69 4.61 -2.48 0.00
CA LEU A 69 4.93 -2.70 -1.40
C LEU A 69 4.06 -1.81 -2.31
N ILE A 70 4.71 -0.90 -3.03
CA ILE A 70 4.16 -0.33 -4.26
C ILE A 70 4.01 -1.48 -5.24
N VAL A 71 2.78 -1.77 -5.65
CA VAL A 71 2.53 -2.83 -6.62
C VAL A 71 3.00 -2.36 -7.99
N VAL A 72 3.99 -3.05 -8.54
CA VAL A 72 4.50 -2.86 -9.89
C VAL A 72 3.97 -4.00 -10.75
N CYS A 73 3.39 -3.66 -11.89
CA CYS A 73 2.90 -4.62 -12.86
C CYS A 73 4.08 -5.35 -13.51
N THR A 74 4.09 -6.67 -13.46
CA THR A 74 5.16 -7.49 -14.08
C THR A 74 5.12 -7.48 -15.61
N GLN A 75 4.01 -7.08 -16.22
CA GLN A 75 3.87 -6.99 -17.68
C GLN A 75 4.41 -5.66 -18.22
N CYS A 76 3.85 -4.53 -17.76
CA CYS A 76 4.16 -3.22 -18.31
C CYS A 76 5.00 -2.32 -17.39
N HIS A 77 5.45 -2.83 -16.24
CA HIS A 77 6.23 -2.11 -15.22
C HIS A 77 5.58 -0.85 -14.67
N GLY A 78 4.26 -0.70 -14.85
CA GLY A 78 3.47 0.40 -14.31
C GLY A 78 3.07 0.19 -12.85
N PHE A 79 2.77 1.28 -12.14
CA PHE A 79 2.38 1.26 -10.72
C PHE A 79 0.91 0.87 -10.47
N HIS A 80 0.54 -0.35 -10.87
CA HIS A 80 -0.77 -0.95 -10.65
C HIS A 80 -0.67 -2.48 -10.52
N ALA A 81 -1.77 -3.11 -10.12
CA ALA A 81 -1.84 -4.57 -10.03
C ALA A 81 -1.75 -5.22 -11.42
N ALA A 82 -0.92 -6.27 -11.55
CA ALA A 82 -0.75 -7.00 -12.80
C ALA A 82 -2.01 -7.76 -13.24
N ARG A 83 -2.82 -8.23 -12.28
CA ARG A 83 -4.01 -9.07 -12.53
C ARG A 83 -5.06 -8.46 -13.47
N THR A 84 -5.11 -7.14 -13.60
CA THR A 84 -6.04 -6.41 -14.48
C THR A 84 -5.32 -5.70 -15.63
N CYS A 85 -4.06 -6.03 -15.86
CA CYS A 85 -3.27 -5.42 -16.92
C CYS A 85 -3.56 -6.13 -18.25
N THR A 86 -3.86 -5.35 -19.28
CA THR A 86 -4.06 -5.82 -20.65
C THR A 86 -2.97 -5.31 -21.60
N ARG A 87 -1.93 -4.66 -21.07
CA ARG A 87 -0.81 -4.13 -21.85
C ARG A 87 0.16 -5.25 -22.23
N SER A 88 0.90 -5.06 -23.32
CA SER A 88 1.94 -6.01 -23.72
C SER A 88 3.06 -6.10 -22.69
N LEU A 89 3.76 -7.23 -22.71
CA LEU A 89 4.93 -7.49 -21.88
C LEU A 89 6.09 -6.63 -22.37
N LYS A 90 6.65 -5.80 -21.49
CA LYS A 90 7.73 -4.87 -21.82
C LYS A 90 9.04 -5.28 -21.16
N CYS A 91 10.15 -4.93 -21.79
CA CYS A 91 11.47 -4.97 -21.16
C CYS A 91 11.55 -3.93 -20.03
N LEU A 92 12.03 -4.35 -18.87
CA LEU A 92 12.19 -3.51 -17.68
C LEU A 92 13.20 -2.36 -17.91
N ASN A 93 14.25 -2.66 -18.67
CA ASN A 93 15.37 -1.74 -18.92
C ASN A 93 15.02 -0.70 -20.00
N CYS A 94 14.72 -1.13 -21.22
CA CYS A 94 14.55 -0.24 -22.36
C CYS A 94 13.09 0.15 -22.67
N GLY A 95 12.11 -0.48 -22.02
CA GLY A 95 10.68 -0.18 -22.22
C GLY A 95 10.07 -0.63 -23.55
N MET A 96 10.83 -1.33 -24.40
CA MET A 96 10.33 -1.94 -25.63
C MET A 96 9.62 -3.26 -25.34
N GLU A 97 9.13 -3.99 -26.34
CA GLU A 97 8.62 -5.35 -26.13
C GLU A 97 9.67 -6.22 -25.41
N ALA A 98 9.19 -7.16 -24.59
CA ALA A 98 10.08 -8.10 -23.94
C ALA A 98 10.90 -8.90 -24.95
N HIS A 99 12.11 -9.21 -24.54
CA HIS A 99 13.10 -9.93 -25.32
C HIS A 99 13.93 -10.80 -24.38
N ASP A 100 14.50 -11.85 -24.93
CA ASP A 100 15.36 -12.77 -24.19
C ASP A 100 16.79 -12.22 -24.09
N GLY A 101 17.54 -12.66 -23.09
CA GLY A 101 18.94 -12.29 -22.89
C GLY A 101 19.19 -10.89 -22.30
N SER A 102 20.44 -10.43 -22.38
CA SER A 102 20.87 -9.10 -21.93
C SER A 102 20.18 -8.00 -22.74
N CYS A 103 19.87 -6.87 -22.09
CA CYS A 103 19.33 -5.69 -22.75
C CYS A 103 20.43 -4.66 -22.99
N ASP A 104 20.93 -4.57 -24.21
CA ASP A 104 22.02 -3.65 -24.57
C ASP A 104 21.52 -2.26 -25.01
N ARG A 105 20.20 -2.03 -24.95
CA ARG A 105 19.58 -0.75 -25.30
C ARG A 105 19.69 0.22 -24.13
N THR A 106 19.74 1.52 -24.45
CA THR A 106 19.72 2.59 -23.46
C THR A 106 18.52 2.44 -22.51
N PRO A 107 18.73 2.49 -21.18
CA PRO A 107 17.65 2.44 -20.21
C PRO A 107 16.62 3.54 -20.43
N LYS A 108 15.34 3.19 -20.37
CA LYS A 108 14.23 4.13 -20.52
C LYS A 108 13.07 3.72 -19.62
N CYS A 109 12.73 4.60 -18.70
CA CYS A 109 11.68 4.33 -17.73
C CYS A 109 10.29 4.43 -18.38
N LEU A 110 9.47 3.39 -18.24
CA LEU A 110 8.10 3.37 -18.77
C LEU A 110 7.13 4.33 -18.04
N ASN A 111 7.51 4.81 -16.85
CA ASN A 111 6.67 5.64 -16.01
C ASN A 111 6.94 7.14 -16.18
N CYS A 112 8.22 7.55 -16.09
CA CYS A 112 8.65 8.95 -16.23
C CYS A 112 9.33 9.28 -17.57
N LEU A 113 9.66 8.29 -18.40
CA LEU A 113 10.38 8.43 -19.68
C LEU A 113 11.85 8.85 -19.57
N GLY A 114 12.44 8.88 -18.37
CA GLY A 114 13.84 9.25 -18.13
C GLY A 114 14.87 8.12 -18.33
N PRO A 115 16.18 8.45 -18.20
CA PRO A 115 17.35 7.62 -18.53
C PRO A 115 17.66 6.50 -17.52
N HIS A 116 16.65 5.73 -17.09
CA HIS A 116 16.83 4.70 -16.07
C HIS A 116 15.80 3.57 -16.19
N CYS A 117 16.04 2.44 -15.54
CA CYS A 117 15.12 1.30 -15.51
C CYS A 117 13.79 1.63 -14.82
N SER A 118 12.71 0.93 -15.18
CA SER A 118 11.38 1.24 -14.62
C SER A 118 11.20 0.89 -13.14
N ASN A 119 12.09 0.06 -12.57
CA ASN A 119 12.11 -0.31 -11.16
C ASN A 119 12.99 0.61 -10.28
N ASP A 120 13.59 1.65 -10.85
CA ASP A 120 14.44 2.59 -10.10
C ASP A 120 13.66 3.19 -8.91
N PRO A 121 14.16 3.03 -7.67
CA PRO A 121 13.49 3.56 -6.49
C PRO A 121 13.38 5.08 -6.46
N LEU A 122 14.24 5.79 -7.19
CA LEU A 122 14.31 7.26 -7.29
C LEU A 122 13.44 7.82 -8.42
N CYS A 123 12.75 6.98 -9.19
CA CYS A 123 11.89 7.42 -10.28
C CYS A 123 10.89 8.50 -9.80
N PRO A 124 10.84 9.69 -10.43
CA PRO A 124 9.96 10.78 -9.99
C PRO A 124 8.47 10.45 -10.17
N ALA A 125 8.14 9.51 -11.07
CA ALA A 125 6.78 9.02 -11.26
C ALA A 125 6.35 7.99 -10.21
N ARG A 126 7.27 7.51 -9.35
CA ARG A 126 7.00 6.49 -8.33
C ARG A 126 6.05 7.05 -7.26
N PRO A 127 4.87 6.43 -7.05
CA PRO A 127 3.98 6.82 -5.98
C PRO A 127 4.66 6.73 -4.62
N ARG A 128 4.28 7.61 -3.70
CA ARG A 128 4.85 7.66 -2.35
C ARG A 128 3.78 7.37 -1.33
N ARG A 129 4.17 6.81 -0.19
CA ARG A 129 3.30 6.77 0.98
C ARG A 129 3.58 7.96 1.87
N LEU A 130 2.54 8.73 2.15
CA LEU A 130 2.57 9.80 3.14
C LEU A 130 1.56 9.44 4.23
N ASN A 131 2.02 9.34 5.48
CA ASN A 131 1.18 8.99 6.64
C ASN A 131 0.35 7.71 6.44
N GLY A 132 0.94 6.69 5.79
CA GLY A 132 0.28 5.41 5.50
C GLY A 132 -0.71 5.43 4.34
N VAL A 133 -0.99 6.60 3.75
CA VAL A 133 -1.84 6.75 2.57
C VAL A 133 -1.00 6.68 1.32
N PHE A 134 -1.45 5.91 0.33
CA PHE A 134 -0.79 5.84 -0.98
C PHE A 134 -1.13 7.09 -1.79
N VAL A 135 -0.14 7.95 -2.00
CA VAL A 135 -0.28 9.19 -2.76
C VAL A 135 0.20 8.94 -4.18
N ARG A 136 -0.76 8.92 -5.11
CA ARG A 136 -0.47 8.94 -6.55
C ARG A 136 -0.31 10.37 -7.02
N LEU A 137 0.62 10.58 -7.95
CA LEU A 137 0.74 11.84 -8.66
C LEU A 137 -0.52 12.07 -9.50
N THR A 138 -1.01 13.31 -9.49
CA THR A 138 -2.08 13.76 -10.39
C THR A 138 -1.65 13.61 -11.86
N GLY A 139 -2.62 13.48 -12.77
CA GLY A 139 -2.34 13.41 -14.21
C GLY A 139 -1.50 14.59 -14.72
N VAL A 140 -1.73 15.80 -14.20
CA VAL A 140 -0.97 17.01 -14.58
C VAL A 140 0.51 16.88 -14.19
N LYS A 141 0.81 16.55 -12.93
CA LYS A 141 2.19 16.28 -12.47
C LYS A 141 2.87 15.17 -13.26
N LEU A 142 2.15 14.08 -13.57
CA LEU A 142 2.70 13.00 -14.41
C LEU A 142 3.04 13.47 -15.83
N LYS A 143 2.21 14.32 -16.44
CA LYS A 143 2.51 14.91 -17.75
C LYS A 143 3.79 15.76 -17.71
N GLN A 144 3.95 16.58 -16.68
CA GLN A 144 5.16 17.39 -16.47
C GLN A 144 6.40 16.52 -16.29
N ILE A 145 6.33 15.50 -15.43
CA ILE A 145 7.43 14.54 -15.21
C ILE A 145 7.83 13.85 -16.52
N ARG A 146 6.85 13.40 -17.32
CA ARG A 146 7.10 12.75 -18.62
C ARG A 146 7.60 13.71 -19.70
N ALA A 147 7.33 15.01 -19.57
CA ALA A 147 7.90 16.02 -20.44
C ALA A 147 9.37 16.28 -20.08
N ALA A 148 9.70 16.35 -18.78
CA ALA A 148 11.07 16.48 -18.30
C ALA A 148 11.93 15.25 -18.65
N GLY A 149 11.45 14.04 -18.36
CA GLY A 149 12.21 12.82 -18.66
C GLY A 149 12.49 12.59 -20.15
N ARG A 150 11.68 13.18 -21.05
CA ARG A 150 11.95 13.17 -22.50
C ARG A 150 13.02 14.18 -22.93
N LYS A 151 13.30 15.21 -22.12
CA LYS A 151 14.29 16.25 -22.39
C LYS A 151 15.67 15.92 -21.86
N ASP A 152 15.78 14.94 -20.97
CA ASP A 152 17.08 14.44 -20.47
C ASP A 152 17.86 13.63 -21.54
N PHE A 153 17.44 13.73 -22.81
CA PHE A 153 18.14 13.30 -24.04
C PHE A 153 17.80 14.25 -25.20
#